data_AF-A0A8L2QFB1-F1
#
_entry.id   AF-A0A8L2QFB1-F1
#
_cell.length_a   1.000
_cell.length_b   1.000
_cell.length_c   1.000
_cell.angle_alpha   90.00
_cell.angle_beta   90.00
_cell.angle_gamma   90.00
#
_symmetry.space_group_name_H-M   'P 1'
#
loop_
_entity.id
_entity.type
_entity.pdbx_description
1 polymer ?
#
loop_
_entity_poly.entity_id
_entity_poly.type
_entity_poly.pdbx_seq_one_letter_code
_entity_poly.pdbx_strand_id
1 'polypeptide(L)'
;MALEAFALWLVSPLLEVQLKPKHQPYKLGRQWPELLLRFTDASDDDIAMDEPSLQFRRNVFFPKRRELQVHDEEVLRLLYEEAKGNVLTARYPCDLEDCEVLGGLVCRVQLGPYQPGQPAACTVREKLDSFLPAHLCKRGHGLFAAF
;
A
#
# COMPACT_ATOMS: atom_id res chain seq x y z
N MET A 1 -11.17 -13.80 -15.01
CA MET A 1 -11.05 -13.71 -13.54
C MET A 1 -9.89 -12.82 -13.12
N ALA A 2 -8.62 -13.18 -13.38
CA ALA A 2 -7.46 -12.35 -13.03
C ALA A 2 -7.55 -10.90 -13.56
N LEU A 3 -7.92 -10.73 -14.83
CA LEU A 3 -8.02 -9.39 -15.46
C LEU A 3 -9.13 -8.50 -14.88
N GLU A 4 -10.14 -9.07 -14.22
CA GLU A 4 -11.26 -8.30 -13.63
C GLU A 4 -10.93 -7.78 -12.23
N ALA A 5 -9.95 -8.40 -11.56
CA ALA A 5 -9.50 -8.04 -10.22
C ALA A 5 -8.67 -6.76 -10.20
N PHE A 6 -8.16 -6.33 -11.36
CA PHE A 6 -7.28 -5.18 -11.48
C PHE A 6 -7.77 -4.19 -12.54
N ALA A 7 -7.28 -2.96 -12.44
CA ALA A 7 -7.51 -1.88 -13.39
C ALA A 7 -6.27 -1.00 -13.50
N LEU A 8 -6.23 -0.16 -14.53
CA LEU A 8 -5.24 0.91 -14.61
C LEU A 8 -5.68 2.11 -13.78
N TRP A 9 -4.74 2.72 -13.08
CA TRP A 9 -4.94 3.90 -12.25
C TRP A 9 -3.90 4.97 -12.60
N LEU A 10 -4.30 6.24 -12.50
CA LEU A 10 -3.35 7.34 -12.36
C LEU A 10 -3.27 7.71 -10.88
N VAL A 11 -2.06 7.75 -10.35
CA VAL A 11 -1.80 7.89 -8.91
C VAL A 11 -0.69 8.91 -8.73
N SER A 12 -0.97 9.95 -7.94
CA SER A 12 -0.01 10.91 -7.40
C SER A 12 -0.28 11.13 -5.91
N PRO A 13 0.59 11.85 -5.18
CA PRO A 13 0.30 12.27 -3.81
C PRO A 13 -1.01 13.05 -3.64
N LEU A 14 -1.44 13.80 -4.65
CA LEU A 14 -2.63 14.66 -4.57
C LEU A 14 -3.93 13.97 -5.00
N LEU A 15 -3.86 13.02 -5.95
CA LEU A 15 -5.06 12.36 -6.49
C LEU A 15 -4.77 10.94 -6.97
N GLU A 16 -5.70 10.02 -6.69
CA GLU A 16 -5.68 8.65 -7.18
C GLU A 16 -7.00 8.33 -7.88
N VAL A 17 -6.95 7.90 -9.14
CA VAL A 17 -8.16 7.66 -9.92
C VAL A 17 -8.05 6.41 -10.80
N GLN A 18 -9.06 5.54 -10.68
CA GLN A 18 -9.21 4.38 -11.55
C GLN A 18 -9.66 4.81 -12.95
N LEU A 19 -8.96 4.31 -13.97
CA LEU A 19 -9.30 4.57 -15.36
C LEU A 19 -10.42 3.66 -15.86
N LYS A 20 -11.26 4.18 -16.75
CA LYS A 20 -12.23 3.39 -17.51
C LYS A 20 -11.54 2.73 -18.71
N PRO A 21 -12.02 1.58 -19.22
CA PRO A 21 -11.37 0.87 -20.34
C PRO A 21 -11.14 1.72 -21.60
N LYS A 22 -11.97 2.72 -21.85
CA LYS A 22 -11.87 3.63 -23.01
C LYS A 22 -10.94 4.83 -22.80
N HIS A 23 -10.44 5.04 -21.59
CA HIS A 23 -9.55 6.15 -21.30
C HIS A 23 -8.16 5.90 -21.89
N GLN A 24 -7.48 6.97 -22.31
CA GLN A 24 -6.11 6.91 -22.81
C GLN A 24 -5.18 7.51 -21.75
N PRO A 25 -4.40 6.70 -21.01
CA PRO A 25 -3.60 7.16 -19.87
C PRO A 25 -2.72 8.35 -20.19
N TYR A 26 -2.03 8.32 -21.34
CA TYR A 26 -1.17 9.41 -21.78
C TYR A 26 -1.90 10.74 -21.95
N LYS A 27 -3.12 10.73 -22.51
CA LYS A 27 -3.91 11.97 -22.66
C LYS A 27 -4.40 12.50 -21.33
N LEU A 28 -4.80 11.62 -20.42
CA LEU A 28 -5.23 12.01 -19.07
C LEU A 28 -4.07 12.53 -18.23
N GLY A 29 -2.88 11.91 -18.32
CA GLY A 29 -1.68 12.41 -17.65
C GLY A 29 -1.29 13.81 -18.11
N ARG A 30 -1.48 14.14 -19.39
CA ARG A 30 -1.29 15.51 -19.91
C ARG A 30 -2.32 16.52 -19.39
N GLN A 31 -3.48 16.04 -18.95
CA GLN A 31 -4.56 16.85 -18.39
C GLN A 31 -4.57 16.80 -16.85
N TRP A 32 -3.49 16.32 -16.24
CA TRP A 32 -3.43 16.10 -14.80
C TRP A 32 -3.60 17.39 -13.99
N PRO A 33 -2.93 18.52 -14.34
CA PRO A 33 -3.16 19.78 -13.63
C PRO A 33 -4.63 20.22 -13.64
N GLU A 34 -5.34 20.07 -14.76
CA GLU A 34 -6.77 20.40 -14.85
C GLU A 34 -7.65 19.45 -14.02
N LEU A 35 -7.25 18.20 -13.86
CA LEU A 35 -7.92 17.25 -12.97
C LEU A 35 -7.70 17.64 -11.50
N LEU A 36 -6.46 18.00 -11.12
CA LEU A 36 -6.15 18.43 -9.76
C LEU A 36 -6.92 19.70 -9.39
N LEU A 37 -6.86 20.75 -10.24
CA LEU A 37 -7.64 22.00 -10.07
C LEU A 37 -9.15 21.75 -9.89
N ARG A 38 -9.68 20.66 -10.44
CA ARG A 38 -11.10 20.32 -10.37
C ARG A 38 -11.48 19.49 -9.14
N PHE A 39 -10.58 18.62 -8.67
CA PHE A 39 -10.89 17.57 -7.70
C PHE A 39 -10.11 17.67 -6.38
N THR A 40 -9.24 18.67 -6.23
CA THR A 40 -8.48 18.93 -5.01
C THR A 40 -8.51 20.42 -4.67
N ASP A 41 -8.17 20.75 -3.43
CA ASP A 41 -7.95 22.12 -2.95
C ASP A 41 -6.43 22.41 -2.83
N ALA A 42 -5.60 21.74 -3.62
CA ALA A 42 -4.14 21.91 -3.59
C ALA A 42 -3.72 23.30 -4.11
N SER A 43 -2.57 23.79 -3.64
CA SER A 43 -2.04 25.08 -4.11
C SER A 43 -1.59 25.00 -5.58
N ASP A 44 -1.57 26.12 -6.28
CA ASP A 44 -1.07 26.18 -7.68
C ASP A 44 0.36 25.65 -7.79
N ASP A 45 1.21 25.90 -6.79
CA ASP A 45 2.58 25.41 -6.72
C ASP A 45 2.63 23.88 -6.56
N ASP A 46 1.80 23.30 -5.68
CA ASP A 46 1.72 21.85 -5.51
C ASP A 46 1.21 21.17 -6.79
N ILE A 47 0.20 21.75 -7.44
CA ILE A 47 -0.38 21.25 -8.69
C ILE A 47 0.66 21.27 -9.82
N ALA A 48 1.46 22.34 -9.91
CA ALA A 48 2.49 22.47 -10.94
C ALA A 48 3.62 21.43 -10.81
N MET A 49 3.85 20.93 -9.59
CA MET A 49 4.92 19.97 -9.29
C MET A 49 4.44 18.51 -9.25
N ASP A 50 3.13 18.27 -9.24
CA ASP A 50 2.55 16.95 -9.11
C ASP A 50 2.44 16.23 -10.46
N GLU A 51 3.02 15.02 -10.55
CA GLU A 51 2.99 14.18 -11.74
C GLU A 51 2.39 12.80 -11.42
N PRO A 52 1.42 12.30 -12.22
CA PRO A 52 0.82 11.01 -11.97
C PRO A 52 1.66 9.86 -12.54
N SER A 53 1.68 8.76 -11.81
CA SER A 53 2.20 7.48 -12.28
C SER A 53 1.05 6.58 -12.78
N LEU A 54 1.29 5.85 -13.87
CA LEU A 54 0.37 4.81 -14.33
C LEU A 54 0.62 3.52 -13.53
N GLN A 55 -0.38 3.06 -12.79
CA GLN A 55 -0.28 1.89 -11.93
C GLN A 55 -1.31 0.82 -12.30
N PHE A 56 -0.94 -0.46 -12.09
CA PHE A 56 -1.84 -1.59 -12.17
C PHE A 56 -2.23 -2.00 -10.75
N ARG A 57 -3.49 -1.75 -10.37
CA ARG A 57 -3.97 -1.86 -8.99
C ARG A 57 -5.31 -2.55 -8.92
N ARG A 58 -5.71 -2.96 -7.71
CA ARG A 58 -7.01 -3.57 -7.43
C ARG A 58 -8.12 -2.72 -8.06
N ASN A 59 -8.99 -3.37 -8.82
CA ASN A 59 -10.20 -2.77 -9.35
C ASN A 59 -11.17 -2.50 -8.19
N VAL A 60 -11.53 -1.24 -7.96
CA VAL A 60 -12.42 -0.85 -6.87
C VAL A 60 -13.79 -1.54 -6.97
N PHE A 61 -14.23 -1.87 -8.18
CA PHE A 61 -15.49 -2.56 -8.44
C PHE A 61 -15.40 -4.09 -8.34
N PHE A 62 -14.22 -4.64 -8.08
CA PHE A 62 -14.07 -6.09 -7.92
C PHE A 62 -14.72 -6.54 -6.59
N PRO A 63 -15.74 -7.43 -6.62
CA PRO A 63 -16.47 -7.79 -5.41
C PRO A 63 -15.64 -8.65 -4.45
N LYS A 64 -15.67 -8.32 -3.15
CA LYS A 64 -14.98 -9.07 -2.09
C LYS A 64 -15.29 -10.58 -2.11
N ARG A 65 -16.54 -10.97 -2.38
CA ARG A 65 -16.94 -12.39 -2.47
C ARG A 65 -16.14 -13.16 -3.53
N ARG A 66 -15.82 -12.51 -4.66
CA ARG A 66 -15.03 -13.11 -5.74
C ARG A 66 -13.55 -13.07 -5.42
N GLU A 67 -13.07 -12.03 -4.75
CA GLU A 67 -11.70 -11.93 -4.27
C GLU A 67 -11.34 -13.07 -3.30
N LEU A 68 -12.25 -13.43 -2.40
CA LEU A 68 -12.07 -14.58 -1.49
C LEU A 68 -12.00 -15.95 -2.19
N GLN A 69 -12.38 -16.02 -3.48
CA GLN A 69 -12.35 -17.24 -4.29
C GLN A 69 -11.12 -17.30 -5.21
N VAL A 70 -10.21 -16.33 -5.12
CA VAL A 70 -8.98 -16.30 -5.90
C VAL A 70 -7.99 -17.31 -5.32
N HIS A 71 -7.53 -18.23 -6.17
CA HIS A 71 -6.48 -19.20 -5.86
C HIS A 71 -5.25 -19.05 -6.76
N ASP A 72 -5.30 -18.13 -7.72
CA ASP A 72 -4.19 -17.84 -8.62
C ASP A 72 -3.08 -17.09 -7.85
N GLU A 73 -1.88 -17.67 -7.80
CA GLU A 73 -0.77 -17.16 -6.99
C GLU A 73 -0.30 -15.77 -7.43
N GLU A 74 -0.27 -15.49 -8.72
CA GLU A 74 0.17 -14.19 -9.26
C GLU A 74 -0.84 -13.09 -8.92
N VAL A 75 -2.14 -13.38 -9.05
CA VAL A 75 -3.21 -12.46 -8.61
C VAL A 75 -3.14 -12.22 -7.11
N LEU A 76 -2.98 -13.28 -6.30
CA LEU A 76 -2.86 -13.16 -4.85
C LEU A 76 -1.63 -12.34 -4.45
N ARG A 77 -0.49 -12.56 -5.13
CA ARG A 77 0.74 -11.81 -4.89
C ARG A 77 0.54 -10.32 -5.14
N LEU A 78 -0.08 -9.94 -6.25
CA LEU A 78 -0.35 -8.54 -6.57
C LEU A 78 -1.31 -7.88 -5.57
N LEU A 79 -2.40 -8.57 -5.19
CA LEU A 79 -3.32 -8.08 -4.16
C LEU A 79 -2.64 -7.93 -2.79
N TYR A 80 -1.79 -8.90 -2.43
CA TYR A 80 -1.03 -8.89 -1.19
C TYR A 80 -0.03 -7.72 -1.13
N GLU A 81 0.75 -7.47 -2.19
CA GLU A 81 1.72 -6.36 -2.19
C GLU A 81 1.02 -5.00 -2.05
N GLU A 82 -0.11 -4.80 -2.73
CA GLU A 82 -0.92 -3.58 -2.57
C GLU A 82 -1.50 -3.46 -1.15
N ALA A 83 -2.06 -4.53 -0.60
CA ALA A 83 -2.61 -4.54 0.75
C ALA A 83 -1.54 -4.27 1.82
N LYS A 84 -0.37 -4.91 1.70
CA LYS A 84 0.79 -4.69 2.56
C LYS A 84 1.21 -3.22 2.53
N GLY A 85 1.38 -2.64 1.33
CA GLY A 85 1.73 -1.22 1.18
C GLY A 85 0.73 -0.29 1.87
N ASN A 86 -0.58 -0.55 1.72
CA ASN A 86 -1.63 0.24 2.36
C ASN A 86 -1.64 0.10 3.90
N VAL A 87 -1.30 -1.06 4.45
CA VAL A 87 -1.14 -1.23 5.91
C VAL A 87 0.09 -0.46 6.42
N LEU A 88 1.25 -0.63 5.77
CA LEU A 88 2.50 0.03 6.20
C LEU A 88 2.43 1.56 6.15
N THR A 89 1.72 2.10 5.16
CA THR A 89 1.44 3.54 5.00
C THR A 89 0.26 4.03 5.83
N ALA A 90 -0.31 3.18 6.69
CA ALA A 90 -1.46 3.46 7.56
C ALA A 90 -2.73 3.93 6.83
N ARG A 91 -2.89 3.58 5.54
CA ARG A 91 -4.14 3.79 4.79
C ARG A 91 -5.23 2.81 5.16
N TYR A 92 -4.86 1.65 5.67
CA TYR A 92 -5.79 0.68 6.28
C TYR A 92 -5.63 0.75 7.80
N PRO A 93 -6.57 1.41 8.51
CA PRO A 93 -6.56 1.43 9.96
C PRO A 93 -6.78 0.03 10.50
N CYS A 94 -5.81 -0.43 11.28
CA CYS A 94 -5.83 -1.70 11.99
C CYS A 94 -5.55 -1.42 13.47
N ASP A 95 -6.06 -2.26 14.37
CA ASP A 95 -5.63 -2.19 15.76
C ASP A 95 -4.20 -2.74 15.90
N LEU A 96 -3.65 -2.62 17.12
CA LEU A 96 -2.27 -3.05 17.39
C LEU A 96 -2.10 -4.56 17.19
N GLU A 97 -3.09 -5.36 17.61
CA GLU A 97 -3.06 -6.81 17.54
C GLU A 97 -3.05 -7.29 16.08
N ASP A 98 -3.93 -6.75 15.24
CA ASP A 98 -3.95 -7.02 13.81
C ASP A 98 -2.63 -6.61 13.14
N CYS A 99 -2.06 -5.46 13.51
CA CYS A 99 -0.76 -5.04 12.98
C CYS A 99 0.36 -6.02 13.34
N GLU A 100 0.39 -6.54 14.56
CA GLU A 100 1.38 -7.52 15.01
C GLU A 100 1.21 -8.86 14.27
N VAL A 101 -0.03 -9.32 14.09
CA VAL A 101 -0.34 -10.54 13.33
C VAL A 101 0.08 -10.39 11.88
N LEU A 102 -0.31 -9.30 11.21
CA LEU A 102 0.05 -9.02 9.82
C LEU A 102 1.57 -8.88 9.67
N GLY A 103 2.24 -8.17 10.58
CA GLY A 103 3.70 -8.04 10.59
C GLY A 103 4.39 -9.39 10.75
N GLY A 104 3.87 -10.27 11.61
CA GLY A 104 4.33 -11.65 11.76
C GLY A 104 4.20 -12.47 10.47
N LEU A 105 3.09 -12.30 9.74
CA LEU A 105 2.89 -12.94 8.43
C LEU A 105 3.89 -12.43 7.39
N VAL A 106 4.11 -11.12 7.30
CA VAL A 106 5.11 -10.53 6.37
C VAL A 106 6.52 -11.02 6.72
N CYS A 107 6.88 -11.03 8.01
CA CYS A 107 8.14 -11.62 8.50
C CYS A 107 8.30 -13.05 8.01
N ARG A 108 7.27 -13.89 8.16
CA ARG A 108 7.32 -15.29 7.73
C ARG A 108 7.50 -15.43 6.21
N VAL A 109 6.84 -14.58 5.43
CA VAL A 109 6.96 -14.58 3.96
C VAL A 109 8.36 -14.15 3.52
N GLN A 110 8.95 -13.14 4.17
CA GLN A 110 10.23 -12.56 3.75
C GLN A 110 11.46 -13.25 4.33
N LEU A 111 11.39 -13.68 5.59
CA LEU A 111 12.51 -14.27 6.33
C LEU A 111 12.42 -15.80 6.40
N GLY A 112 11.28 -16.38 6.01
CA GLY A 112 11.05 -17.82 6.10
C GLY A 112 10.75 -18.30 7.53
N PRO A 113 10.81 -19.62 7.79
CA PRO A 113 10.56 -20.18 9.11
C PRO A 113 11.51 -19.70 10.19
N TYR A 114 10.98 -19.46 11.38
CA TYR A 114 11.79 -19.26 12.58
C TYR A 114 12.67 -20.49 12.83
N GLN A 115 13.97 -20.24 12.99
CA GLN A 115 14.98 -21.24 13.33
C GLN A 115 15.51 -20.96 14.74
N PRO A 116 15.28 -21.86 15.72
CA PRO A 116 15.84 -21.70 17.07
C PRO A 116 17.37 -21.58 17.02
N GLY A 117 17.92 -20.59 17.73
CA GLY A 117 19.36 -20.35 17.81
C GLY A 117 19.95 -19.40 16.74
N GLN A 118 19.17 -18.97 15.74
CA GLN A 118 19.57 -17.86 14.88
C GLN A 118 19.16 -16.50 15.50
N PRO A 119 19.94 -15.43 15.28
CA PRO A 119 19.63 -14.09 15.79
C PRO A 119 18.50 -13.43 15.00
N ALA A 120 17.31 -14.01 15.04
CA ALA A 120 16.12 -13.49 14.34
C ALA A 120 15.72 -12.09 14.83
N ALA A 121 15.94 -11.78 16.11
CA ALA A 121 15.58 -10.49 16.69
C ALA A 121 16.34 -9.32 16.06
N CYS A 122 17.65 -9.47 15.77
CA CYS A 122 18.44 -8.42 15.14
C CYS A 122 17.96 -8.15 13.71
N THR A 123 17.75 -9.22 12.92
CA THR A 123 17.28 -9.12 11.54
C THR A 123 15.88 -8.51 11.43
N VAL A 124 14.97 -8.86 12.34
CA VAL A 124 13.62 -8.27 12.37
C VAL A 124 13.69 -6.79 12.75
N ARG A 125 14.51 -6.43 13.75
CA ARG A 125 14.66 -5.04 14.20
C ARG A 125 15.22 -4.12 13.11
N GLU A 126 16.15 -4.61 12.29
CA GLU A 126 16.72 -3.86 11.17
C GLU A 126 15.71 -3.58 10.05
N LYS A 127 14.64 -4.38 9.94
CA LYS A 127 13.64 -4.31 8.86
C LYS A 127 12.23 -4.01 9.38
N LEU A 128 12.12 -3.45 10.58
CA LEU A 128 10.84 -3.32 11.29
C LEU A 128 9.81 -2.49 10.49
N ASP A 129 10.29 -1.46 9.80
CA ASP A 129 9.52 -0.59 8.89
C ASP A 129 8.95 -1.30 7.66
N SER A 130 9.53 -2.45 7.29
CA SER A 130 9.01 -3.30 6.21
C SER A 130 7.90 -4.26 6.66
N PHE A 131 7.68 -4.38 7.97
CA PHE A 131 6.74 -5.32 8.59
C PHE A 131 5.60 -4.63 9.33
N LEU A 132 5.85 -3.47 9.93
CA LEU A 132 4.89 -2.73 10.74
C LEU A 132 4.70 -1.29 10.22
N PRO A 133 3.51 -0.71 10.42
CA PRO A 133 3.27 0.71 10.16
C PRO A 133 4.31 1.61 10.82
N ALA A 134 4.68 2.71 10.14
CA ALA A 134 5.74 3.61 10.58
C ALA A 134 5.52 4.19 12.00
N HIS A 135 4.27 4.37 12.42
CA HIS A 135 3.93 4.88 13.75
C HIS A 135 4.19 3.85 14.87
N LEU A 136 4.20 2.55 14.57
CA LEU A 136 4.50 1.48 15.53
C LEU A 136 6.00 1.21 15.65
N CYS A 137 6.78 1.52 14.61
CA CYS A 137 8.23 1.31 14.60
C CYS A 137 8.99 2.22 15.58
N LYS A 138 8.39 3.34 16.02
CA LYS A 138 9.06 4.38 16.83
C LYS A 138 9.02 4.15 18.34
N ARG A 139 8.61 2.97 18.82
CA ARG A 139 8.40 2.71 20.27
C ARG A 139 9.68 2.53 21.12
N GLY A 140 10.83 3.05 20.67
CA GLY A 140 12.14 2.89 21.31
C GLY A 140 12.75 4.14 21.96
N HIS A 141 12.11 5.32 21.90
CA HIS A 141 12.56 6.51 22.63
C HIS A 141 11.58 6.87 23.76
N GLY A 142 11.75 6.18 24.89
CA GLY A 142 11.48 6.67 26.24
C GLY A 142 10.18 7.43 26.51
N LEU A 143 9.09 6.70 26.78
CA LEU A 143 8.01 7.19 27.65
C LEU A 143 8.26 6.84 29.14
N PHE A 144 9.49 6.46 29.49
CA PHE A 144 9.95 6.38 30.88
C PHE A 144 11.35 6.99 31.00
N ALA A 145 11.41 8.32 30.94
CA ALA A 145 12.52 9.07 31.50
C ALA A 145 11.92 10.25 32.30
N ALA A 146 12.03 10.11 33.63
CA ALA A 146 11.78 11.11 34.68
C ALA A 146 10.32 11.57 34.93
N PHE A 147 9.65 10.87 35.85
CA PHE A 147 9.28 11.49 37.13
C PHE A 147 9.92 10.68 38.26
#